data_AF-A0A8H3F0D2-F1
#
_entry.id   AF-A0A8H3F0D2-F1
#
_cell.length_a   1.000
_cell.length_b   1.000
_cell.length_c   1.000
_cell.angle_alpha   90.00
_cell.angle_beta   90.00
_cell.angle_gamma   90.00
#
_symmetry.space_group_name_H-M   'P 1'
#
loop_
_entity.id
_entity.type
_entity.pdbx_description
1 polymer ?
#
loop_
_entity_poly.entity_id
_entity_poly.type
_entity_poly.pdbx_seq_one_letter_code
_entity_poly.pdbx_strand_id
1 'polypeptide(L)'
;MRTHNALNDEEANQAAKIALKGAGIGAIKYGAFLLPLFIIGQSISPVYRGLTIQFKVFLMMSGMVVGGAIEGDRRMREFEVMMRKKKRLGLR
;
A
#
# COMPACT_ATOMS: atom_id res chain seq x y z
N MET A 1 -34.23 4.03 -20.25
CA MET A 1 -33.16 3.32 -19.51
C MET A 1 -31.86 4.07 -19.74
N ARG A 2 -31.33 4.78 -18.73
CA ARG A 2 -30.12 5.62 -18.88
C ARG A 2 -28.88 4.76 -18.70
N THR A 3 -27.98 4.86 -19.67
CA THR A 3 -26.75 4.10 -19.85
C THR A 3 -25.77 4.30 -18.69
N HIS A 4 -25.44 3.22 -17.98
CA HIS A 4 -24.31 3.19 -17.06
C HIS A 4 -23.01 3.33 -17.87
N ASN A 5 -22.25 4.40 -17.58
CA ASN A 5 -21.02 4.78 -18.26
C ASN A 5 -19.92 3.71 -18.13
N ALA A 6 -19.70 2.94 -19.20
CA ALA A 6 -18.51 2.13 -19.42
C ALA A 6 -17.19 2.97 -19.47
N LEU A 7 -17.29 4.30 -19.46
CA LEU A 7 -16.17 5.25 -19.48
C LEU A 7 -15.41 5.38 -18.14
N ASN A 8 -15.85 4.74 -17.05
CA ASN A 8 -15.16 4.82 -15.76
C ASN A 8 -14.41 3.53 -15.37
N ASP A 9 -14.62 2.42 -16.06
CA ASP A 9 -13.97 1.15 -15.70
C ASP A 9 -12.47 1.16 -16.03
N GLU A 10 -12.05 1.76 -17.14
CA GLU A 10 -10.63 1.86 -17.49
C GLU A 10 -9.87 2.82 -16.56
N GLU A 11 -10.42 4.00 -16.25
CA GLU A 11 -9.81 4.94 -15.28
C GLU A 11 -9.75 4.30 -13.89
N ALA A 12 -10.82 3.62 -13.44
CA ALA A 12 -10.86 2.94 -12.15
C ALA A 12 -9.89 1.75 -12.09
N ASN A 13 -9.78 0.96 -13.16
CA ASN A 13 -8.86 -0.16 -13.23
C ASN A 13 -7.39 0.31 -13.28
N GLN A 14 -7.11 1.43 -13.96
CA GLN A 14 -5.79 2.07 -13.92
C GLN A 14 -5.47 2.60 -12.52
N ALA A 15 -6.42 3.28 -11.86
CA ALA A 15 -6.25 3.75 -10.49
C ALA A 15 -5.98 2.59 -9.52
N ALA A 16 -6.77 1.51 -9.60
CA ALA A 16 -6.57 0.30 -8.80
C ALA A 16 -5.20 -0.33 -9.04
N LYS A 17 -4.73 -0.38 -10.29
CA LYS A 17 -3.40 -0.91 -10.64
C LYS A 17 -2.26 -0.05 -10.09
N ILE A 18 -2.40 1.28 -10.13
CA ILE A 18 -1.41 2.22 -9.59
C ILE A 18 -1.37 2.14 -8.06
N ALA A 19 -2.54 2.09 -7.41
CA ALA A 19 -2.68 1.91 -5.98
C ALA A 19 -2.10 0.57 -5.53
N LEU A 20 -2.40 -0.54 -6.23
CA LEU A 20 -1.86 -1.86 -5.93
C LEU A 20 -0.34 -1.89 -6.03
N LYS A 21 0.24 -1.28 -7.08
CA LYS A 21 1.69 -1.14 -7.21
C LYS A 21 2.28 -0.27 -6.10
N GLY A 22 1.59 0.80 -5.71
CA GLY A 22 1.96 1.65 -4.57
C GLY A 22 1.98 0.85 -3.28
N ALA A 23 0.91 0.11 -3.01
CA ALA A 23 0.76 -0.72 -1.84
C ALA A 23 1.80 -1.85 -1.78
N GLY A 24 2.06 -2.52 -2.90
CA GLY A 24 3.12 -3.54 -2.96
C GLY A 24 4.50 -2.97 -2.64
N ILE A 25 4.83 -1.80 -3.20
CA ILE A 25 6.11 -1.13 -2.91
C ILE A 25 6.18 -0.63 -1.47
N GLY A 26 5.08 -0.09 -0.95
CA GLY A 26 4.96 0.31 0.45
C GLY A 26 5.17 -0.86 1.40
N ALA A 27 4.51 -2.00 1.12
CA ALA A 27 4.67 -3.22 1.90
C ALA A 27 6.12 -3.72 1.90
N ILE A 28 6.78 -3.76 0.74
CA ILE A 28 8.19 -4.18 0.64
C ILE A 28 9.10 -3.21 1.41
N LYS A 29 8.93 -1.90 1.22
CA LYS A 29 9.75 -0.87 1.87
C LYS A 29 9.64 -0.95 3.40
N TYR A 30 8.43 -1.04 3.93
CA TYR A 30 8.21 -1.16 5.37
C TYR A 30 8.59 -2.54 5.91
N GLY A 31 8.41 -3.60 5.12
CA GLY A 31 8.90 -4.94 5.45
C GLY A 31 10.43 -4.97 5.59
N ALA A 32 11.16 -4.37 4.66
CA ALA A 32 12.61 -4.24 4.72
C ALA A 32 13.06 -3.39 5.94
N PHE A 33 12.30 -2.36 6.31
CA PHE A 33 12.57 -1.54 7.48
C PHE A 33 12.34 -2.29 8.80
N LEU A 34 11.30 -3.13 8.87
CA LEU A 34 10.96 -3.88 10.08
C LEU A 34 11.78 -5.15 10.26
N LEU A 35 12.37 -5.70 9.19
CA LEU A 35 13.15 -6.93 9.25
C LEU A 35 14.35 -6.83 10.24
N PRO A 36 15.18 -5.76 10.24
CA PRO A 36 16.21 -5.58 11.25
C PRO A 36 15.66 -5.49 12.68
N LEU A 37 14.55 -4.77 12.87
CA LEU A 37 13.91 -4.64 14.18
C LEU A 37 13.41 -5.99 14.71
N PHE A 38 12.91 -6.83 13.81
CA PHE A 38 12.52 -8.19 14.13
C PHE A 38 13.71 -9.05 14.57
N ILE A 39 14.84 -8.96 13.86
CA ILE A 39 16.09 -9.68 14.21
C ILE A 39 16.64 -9.21 15.56
N ILE A 40 16.68 -7.89 15.78
CA ILE A 40 17.14 -7.29 17.05
C ILE A 40 16.21 -7.70 18.20
N GLY A 41 14.89 -7.65 18.00
CA GLY A 41 13.89 -8.06 18.97
C GLY A 41 14.09 -9.52 19.40
N GLN A 42 14.30 -10.42 18.44
CA GLN A 42 14.54 -11.85 18.70
C GLN A 42 15.86 -12.10 19.47
N SER A 43 16.89 -11.29 19.24
CA SER A 43 18.19 -11.44 19.91
C SER A 43 18.19 -10.90 21.34
N ILE A 44 17.67 -9.67 21.53
CA ILE A 44 17.84 -8.94 22.79
C ILE A 44 16.67 -9.18 23.74
N SER A 45 15.43 -9.17 23.24
CA SER A 45 14.25 -9.13 24.12
C SER A 45 13.82 -10.52 24.59
N PRO A 46 13.79 -10.79 25.91
CA PRO A 46 13.26 -12.05 26.44
C PRO A 46 11.74 -12.16 26.22
N VAL A 47 11.03 -11.03 26.18
CA VAL A 47 9.59 -10.97 25.86
C VAL A 47 9.35 -11.41 24.41
N TYR A 48 10.17 -10.91 23.48
CA TYR A 48 10.01 -11.23 22.06
C TYR A 48 10.36 -12.69 21.76
N ARG A 49 11.32 -13.28 22.49
CA ARG A 49 11.65 -14.70 22.38
C ARG A 49 10.49 -15.60 22.80
N GLY A 50 9.75 -15.22 23.85
CA GLY A 50 8.57 -15.95 24.34
C GLY A 50 7.30 -15.84 23.49
N LEU A 51 7.26 -14.95 22.49
CA LEU A 51 6.13 -14.83 21.57
C LEU A 51 6.02 -16.05 20.64
N THR A 52 4.79 -16.41 20.29
CA THR A 52 4.52 -17.45 19.28
C THR A 52 4.99 -17.00 17.89
N ILE A 53 5.29 -17.97 17.02
CA ILE A 53 5.66 -17.71 15.62
C ILE A 53 4.54 -16.95 14.90
N GLN A 54 3.27 -17.30 15.16
CA GLN A 54 2.12 -16.61 14.59
C GLN A 54 2.09 -15.12 14.97
N PHE A 55 2.31 -14.80 16.25
CA PHE A 55 2.28 -13.40 16.72
C PHE A 55 3.45 -12.58 16.15
N LYS A 56 4.61 -13.23 15.98
CA LYS A 56 5.78 -12.64 15.33
C LYS A 56 5.52 -12.28 13.87
N VAL A 57 4.96 -13.22 13.10
CA VAL A 57 4.58 -12.98 11.71
C VAL A 57 3.49 -11.90 11.63
N PHE A 58 2.52 -11.92 12.55
CA PHE A 58 1.49 -10.89 12.64
C PHE A 58 2.06 -9.48 12.84
N LEU A 59 3.06 -9.32 13.73
CA LEU A 59 3.74 -8.04 13.94
C LEU A 59 4.44 -7.55 12.66
N MET A 60 5.13 -8.45 11.95
CA MET A 60 5.80 -8.13 10.69
C MET A 60 4.79 -7.75 9.59
N MET A 61 3.72 -8.52 9.44
CA MET A 61 2.65 -8.25 8.46
C MET A 61 1.93 -6.93 8.76
N SER A 62 1.69 -6.61 10.03
CA SER A 62 1.00 -5.38 10.44
C SER A 62 1.68 -4.13 9.89
N GLY A 63 3.01 -4.06 9.99
CA GLY A 63 3.74 -2.92 9.46
C GLY A 63 3.85 -2.90 7.95
N MET A 64 3.87 -4.06 7.28
CA MET A 64 3.78 -4.13 5.82
C MET A 64 2.42 -3.66 5.31
N VAL A 65 1.33 -4.03 6.00
CA VAL A 65 -0.03 -3.57 5.66
C VAL A 65 -0.14 -2.05 5.81
N VAL A 66 0.34 -1.50 6.92
CA VAL A 66 0.36 -0.04 7.13
C VAL A 66 1.21 0.67 6.07
N GLY A 67 2.41 0.15 5.80
CA GLY A 67 3.29 0.69 4.77
C GLY A 67 2.66 0.65 3.38
N GLY A 68 1.95 -0.43 3.06
CA GLY A 68 1.20 -0.57 1.82
C GLY A 68 0.05 0.41 1.72
N ALA A 69 -0.73 0.61 2.78
CA ALA A 69 -1.82 1.58 2.79
C ALA A 69 -1.30 3.01 2.54
N ILE A 70 -0.25 3.43 3.25
CA ILE A 70 0.33 4.78 3.11
C ILE A 70 0.81 5.05 1.68
N GLU A 71 1.57 4.11 1.10
CA GLU A 71 2.15 4.32 -0.23
C GLU A 71 1.13 4.12 -1.36
N GLY A 72 0.15 3.22 -1.15
CA GLY A 72 -1.00 3.05 -2.02
C GLY A 72 -1.84 4.33 -2.12
N ASP A 73 -2.21 4.89 -0.97
CA ASP A 73 -2.99 6.13 -0.88
C ASP A 73 -2.24 7.32 -1.47
N ARG A 74 -0.92 7.41 -1.22
CA ARG A 74 -0.06 8.45 -1.80
C ARG A 74 -0.13 8.44 -3.32
N ARG A 75 0.05 7.28 -3.94
CA ARG A 75 0.00 7.14 -5.41
C ARG A 75 -1.39 7.34 -5.98
N MET A 76 -2.43 6.91 -5.27
CA MET A 76 -3.81 7.14 -5.69
C MET A 76 -4.12 8.65 -5.72
N ARG A 77 -3.67 9.40 -4.70
CA ARG A 77 -3.87 10.85 -4.63
C ARG A 77 -3.09 11.60 -5.73
N GLU A 78 -1.87 11.18 -6.03
CA GLU A 78 -1.07 11.72 -7.14
C GLU A 78 -1.79 11.50 -8.48
N PHE A 79 -2.32 10.30 -8.72
CA PHE A 79 -3.11 9.99 -9.92
C PHE A 79 -4.36 10.86 -10.03
N GLU A 80 -5.12 11.02 -8.94
CA GLU A 80 -6.31 11.85 -8.93
C GLU A 80 -6.01 13.32 -9.27
N VAL A 81 -4.94 13.88 -8.71
CA VAL A 81 -4.52 15.26 -9.03
C VAL A 81 -4.13 15.41 -10.50
N MET A 82 -3.43 14.43 -11.08
CA MET A 82 -3.11 14.44 -12.51
C MET A 82 -4.36 14.37 -13.38
N MET A 83 -5.32 13.50 -13.04
CA MET A 83 -6.57 13.38 -13.78
C MET A 83 -7.42 14.66 -13.70
N ARG A 84 -7.47 15.30 -12.53
CA ARG A 84 -8.11 16.62 -12.37
C ARG A 84 -7.45 17.68 -13.26
N LYS A 85 -6.12 17.68 -13.40
CA LYS A 85 -5.40 18.59 -14.31
C LYS A 85 -5.68 18.29 -15.78
N LYS A 86 -5.65 17.03 -16.21
CA LYS A 86 -5.98 16.62 -17.58
C LYS A 86 -7.40 17.06 -17.97
N LYS A 87 -8.38 16.83 -17.10
CA LYS A 87 -9.78 17.25 -17.30
C LYS A 87 -9.90 18.79 -17.43
N ARG A 88 -9.11 19.57 -16.69
CA ARG A 88 -9.07 21.05 -16.83
C ARG A 88 -8.44 21.53 -18.14
N LEU A 89 -7.47 20.80 -18.69
CA LEU A 89 -6.77 21.15 -19.93
C LEU A 89 -7.50 20.67 -21.20
N GLY A 90 -8.67 20.02 -21.07
CA GLY A 90 -9.40 19.44 -22.19
C GLY A 90 -8.71 18.26 -22.87
N LEU A 91 -7.64 17.74 -22.25
CA LEU A 91 -6.90 16.58 -22.74
C LEU A 91 -7.67 15.32 -22.29
N ARG A 92 -8.23 14.61 -23.27
CA ARG A 92 -8.87 13.30 -23.09
C ARG A 92 -7.82 12.20 -23.01
#